data_AF-A0AAD1B8M6-F1
#
_entry.id   AF-A0AAD1B8M6-F1
#
_cell.length_a   1.000
_cell.length_b   1.000
_cell.length_c   1.000
_cell.angle_alpha   90.00
_cell.angle_beta   90.00
_cell.angle_gamma   90.00
#
_symmetry.space_group_name_H-M   'P 1'
#
loop_
_entity.id
_entity.type
_entity.pdbx_description
1 polymer ?
#
loop_
_entity_poly.entity_id
_entity_poly.type
_entity_poly.pdbx_seq_one_letter_code
_entity_poly.pdbx_strand_id
1 'polypeptide(L)'
;MPVPIYDPQHAPGGNLKRLPLLKAAVAFIATVFLCLCGLLFLQLEQSWRHDLAQAEVNSTNLTRAIAQQAEDTFMEADLVLMSLSEWIQALGDGPRQRPRLQQIFARRVQALTQLSGVFLYDKQGQWVVSSFNDSPHGKDVADRDYFRFHQQNVSLQAHISPAIRSRANGEWIIPISRRINDRDGNFQGVLMAGIKLAYFDQFFKSFNIDEQGAMFLALSDGTLIARRPFEERQIGASLSRGEIFSKYLPEATSGNAMITSIVDGVTRLYGYRQLQAYPLVVAAANSKDSILRGWYASAYQSSAIVALVLLGVGLFGWVFVSQVRNNERIETDLRNAQEALEVIATHDSLTGLANRRLFERSLMIEFGRGARQHSPLSLIMVDIDYFKRYNDTYGHVAGDHCLMEVAQALKGCCQRKADLAVRYGGEEFAVLLPDTDIHGALAMAEQIRCSVMQRDIAHSGSPVGCVTVSLGCYSFVPTGRDSIEMFIERADEALYQAKAMGRNRVMALPAERAGELLQRSDR
;
A
#
# COMPACT_ATOMS: atom_id res chain seq x y z
N MET A 1 -26.69 34.52 48.45
CA MET A 1 -25.98 33.39 47.80
C MET A 1 -25.36 33.92 46.53
N PRO A 2 -24.02 33.95 46.38
CA PRO A 2 -23.41 34.38 45.13
C PRO A 2 -23.32 33.21 44.14
N VAL A 3 -23.70 33.49 42.90
CA VAL A 3 -23.52 32.60 41.73
C VAL A 3 -22.01 32.51 41.43
N PRO A 4 -21.42 31.32 41.29
CA PRO A 4 -20.01 31.21 40.96
C PRO A 4 -19.78 31.57 39.49
N ILE A 5 -18.83 32.47 39.26
CA ILE A 5 -18.29 32.83 37.95
C ILE A 5 -17.48 31.63 37.46
N TYR A 6 -17.92 31.03 36.36
CA TYR A 6 -17.22 29.96 35.65
C TYR A 6 -16.03 30.57 34.90
N ASP A 7 -14.81 30.33 35.40
CA ASP A 7 -13.55 30.65 34.73
C ASP A 7 -13.26 29.58 33.64
N PRO A 8 -13.23 29.93 32.34
CA PRO A 8 -13.05 28.96 31.26
C PRO A 8 -11.60 28.47 31.07
N GLN A 9 -10.63 28.86 31.92
CA GLN A 9 -9.21 28.58 31.63
C GLN A 9 -8.58 27.38 32.36
N HIS A 10 -9.32 26.60 33.14
CA HIS A 10 -8.74 25.42 33.81
C HIS A 10 -9.43 24.11 33.41
N ALA A 11 -9.11 23.61 32.22
CA ALA A 11 -9.27 22.21 31.87
C ALA A 11 -7.91 21.48 32.01
N PRO A 12 -7.82 20.36 32.77
CA PRO A 12 -6.60 19.56 32.86
C PRO A 12 -6.45 18.74 31.57
N GLY A 13 -5.98 19.38 30.50
CA GLY A 13 -5.59 18.73 29.27
C GLY A 13 -4.25 18.02 29.48
N GLY A 14 -4.28 16.70 29.63
CA GLY A 14 -3.09 15.86 29.65
C GLY A 14 -2.18 16.17 28.46
N ASN A 15 -0.88 16.30 28.73
CA ASN A 15 0.19 16.44 27.75
C ASN A 15 0.29 15.17 26.88
N LEU A 16 -0.66 14.97 25.97
CA LEU A 16 -0.46 14.15 24.78
C LEU A 16 0.61 14.88 23.97
N LYS A 17 1.84 14.37 24.03
CA LYS A 17 2.94 14.78 23.14
C LYS A 17 2.38 14.82 21.73
N ARG A 18 2.06 16.02 21.21
CA ARG A 18 1.59 16.18 19.84
C ARG A 18 2.69 15.63 18.95
N LEU A 19 2.47 14.46 18.36
CA LEU A 19 3.34 13.95 17.32
C LEU A 19 3.44 15.06 16.27
N PRO A 20 4.66 15.43 15.83
CA PRO A 20 4.79 16.41 14.77
C PRO A 20 3.94 15.95 13.59
N LEU A 21 3.12 16.85 13.05
CA LEU A 21 2.03 16.57 12.11
C LEU A 21 2.50 15.71 10.93
N LEU A 22 3.77 15.88 10.54
CA LEU A 22 4.48 15.07 9.58
C LEU A 22 4.56 13.57 9.93
N LYS A 23 4.93 13.21 11.17
CA LYS A 23 5.03 11.81 11.61
C LYS A 23 3.67 11.13 11.62
N ALA A 24 2.63 11.85 12.03
CA ALA A 24 1.25 11.35 11.99
C ALA A 24 0.78 11.11 10.55
N ALA A 25 1.06 12.03 9.63
CA ALA A 25 0.72 11.88 8.22
C ALA A 25 1.45 10.70 7.55
N VAL A 26 2.76 10.55 7.79
CA VAL A 26 3.54 9.42 7.26
C VAL A 26 3.03 8.09 7.83
N ALA A 27 2.75 8.02 9.14
CA ALA A 27 2.19 6.83 9.76
C ALA A 27 0.80 6.48 9.19
N PHE A 28 -0.05 7.49 8.95
CA PHE A 28 -1.36 7.29 8.32
C PHE A 28 -1.23 6.71 6.91
N ILE A 29 -0.36 7.29 6.07
CA ILE A 29 -0.11 6.80 4.70
C ILE A 29 0.42 5.36 4.73
N ALA A 30 1.38 5.06 5.61
CA ALA A 30 1.90 3.71 5.77
C ALA A 30 0.81 2.70 6.18
N THR A 31 -0.06 3.09 7.11
CA THR A 31 -1.21 2.26 7.51
C THR A 31 -2.17 2.02 6.34
N VAL A 32 -2.49 3.05 5.54
CA VAL A 32 -3.34 2.90 4.35
C VAL A 32 -2.72 1.92 3.35
N PHE A 33 -1.41 2.03 3.11
CA PHE A 33 -0.68 1.10 2.24
C PHE A 33 -0.76 -0.34 2.74
N LEU A 34 -0.49 -0.55 4.03
CA LEU A 34 -0.57 -1.88 4.65
C LEU A 34 -1.99 -2.47 4.59
N CYS A 35 -3.01 -1.66 4.85
CA CYS A 35 -4.40 -2.09 4.76
C CYS A 35 -4.78 -2.47 3.33
N LEU A 36 -4.43 -1.65 2.33
CA LEU A 36 -4.75 -1.94 0.93
C LEU A 36 -4.04 -3.20 0.42
N CYS A 37 -2.75 -3.37 0.73
CA CYS A 37 -2.00 -4.58 0.37
C CYS A 37 -2.55 -5.82 1.10
N GLY A 38 -2.88 -5.69 2.38
CA GLY A 38 -3.47 -6.77 3.17
C GLY A 38 -4.83 -7.21 2.65
N LEU A 39 -5.71 -6.25 2.32
CA LEU A 39 -7.02 -6.53 1.72
C LEU A 39 -6.88 -7.19 0.35
N LEU A 40 -5.96 -6.72 -0.50
CA LEU A 40 -5.68 -7.36 -1.79
C LEU A 40 -5.22 -8.81 -1.60
N PHE A 41 -4.29 -9.05 -0.67
CA PHE A 41 -3.80 -10.40 -0.36
C PHE A 41 -4.95 -11.32 0.09
N LEU A 42 -5.77 -10.87 1.05
CA LEU A 42 -6.92 -11.63 1.54
C LEU A 42 -7.94 -11.92 0.41
N GLN A 43 -8.22 -10.94 -0.44
CA GLN A 43 -9.12 -11.10 -1.57
C GLN A 43 -8.59 -12.12 -2.59
N LEU A 44 -7.30 -12.03 -2.95
CA LEU A 44 -6.67 -12.95 -3.89
C LEU A 44 -6.66 -14.38 -3.37
N GLU A 45 -6.32 -14.56 -2.09
CA GLU A 45 -6.34 -15.87 -1.43
C GLU A 45 -7.76 -16.45 -1.36
N GLN A 46 -8.75 -15.62 -0.98
CA GLN A 46 -10.15 -16.05 -0.93
C GLN A 46 -10.68 -16.43 -2.31
N SER A 47 -10.40 -15.62 -3.34
CA SER A 47 -10.82 -15.92 -4.71
C SER A 47 -10.18 -17.20 -5.23
N TRP A 48 -8.90 -17.41 -4.95
CA TRP A 48 -8.20 -18.64 -5.35
C TRP A 48 -8.86 -19.89 -4.73
N ARG A 49 -9.10 -19.85 -3.42
CA ARG A 49 -9.75 -20.96 -2.69
C ARG A 49 -11.15 -21.22 -3.21
N HIS A 50 -11.92 -20.17 -3.51
CA HIS A 50 -13.27 -20.28 -4.06
C HIS A 50 -13.27 -20.92 -5.45
N ASP A 51 -12.42 -20.45 -6.37
CA ASP A 51 -12.36 -20.97 -7.73
C ASP A 51 -11.90 -22.44 -7.76
N LEU A 52 -10.95 -22.81 -6.90
CA LEU A 52 -10.51 -24.20 -6.74
C LEU A 52 -11.62 -25.10 -6.19
N ALA A 53 -12.31 -24.66 -5.14
CA ALA A 53 -13.43 -25.42 -4.56
C ALA A 53 -14.57 -25.59 -5.58
N GLN A 54 -14.87 -24.56 -6.37
CA GLN A 54 -15.87 -24.65 -7.43
C GLN A 54 -15.44 -25.63 -8.54
N ALA A 55 -14.15 -25.62 -8.91
CA ALA A 55 -13.60 -26.58 -9.86
C ALA A 55 -13.71 -28.02 -9.34
N GLU A 56 -13.49 -28.26 -8.05
CA GLU A 56 -13.68 -29.58 -7.42
C GLU A 56 -15.14 -30.03 -7.46
N VAL A 57 -16.09 -29.16 -7.12
CA VAL A 57 -17.53 -29.47 -7.21
C VAL A 57 -17.92 -29.81 -8.65
N ASN A 58 -17.48 -29.00 -9.61
CA ASN A 58 -17.77 -29.21 -11.03
C ASN A 58 -17.16 -30.54 -11.54
N SER A 59 -15.91 -30.83 -11.18
CA SER A 59 -15.23 -32.08 -11.53
C SER A 59 -15.94 -33.31 -10.93
N THR A 60 -16.42 -33.19 -9.68
CA THR A 60 -17.19 -34.26 -9.00
C THR A 60 -18.49 -34.55 -9.74
N ASN A 61 -19.24 -33.50 -10.08
CA ASN A 61 -20.53 -33.62 -10.76
C ASN A 61 -20.37 -34.16 -12.19
N LEU A 62 -19.36 -33.67 -12.93
CA LEU A 62 -19.03 -34.14 -14.26
C LEU A 62 -18.64 -35.63 -14.26
N THR A 63 -17.74 -36.03 -13.36
CA THR A 63 -17.31 -37.42 -13.24
C THR A 63 -18.47 -38.34 -12.84
N ARG A 64 -19.38 -37.88 -11.96
CA ARG A 64 -20.59 -38.62 -11.62
C ARG A 64 -21.50 -38.82 -12.83
N ALA A 65 -21.73 -37.79 -13.64
CA ALA A 65 -22.54 -37.91 -14.86
C ALA A 65 -21.94 -38.89 -15.87
N ILE A 66 -20.60 -38.85 -16.05
CA ILE A 66 -19.89 -39.78 -16.93
C ILE A 66 -19.97 -41.21 -16.40
N ALA A 67 -19.82 -41.41 -15.09
CA ALA A 67 -19.94 -42.72 -14.46
C ALA A 67 -21.35 -43.30 -14.67
N GLN A 68 -22.38 -42.49 -14.44
CA GLN A 68 -23.76 -42.88 -14.65
C GLN A 68 -24.01 -43.29 -16.10
N GLN A 69 -23.59 -42.46 -17.07
CA GLN A 69 -23.76 -42.79 -18.49
C GLN A 69 -23.03 -44.08 -18.86
N ALA A 70 -21.81 -44.28 -18.36
CA ALA A 70 -21.06 -45.50 -18.60
C ALA A 70 -21.81 -46.71 -18.01
N GLU A 71 -22.24 -46.62 -16.75
CA GLU A 71 -22.99 -47.69 -16.06
C GLU A 71 -24.27 -48.06 -16.81
N ASP A 72 -25.05 -47.06 -17.24
CA ASP A 72 -26.26 -47.27 -18.03
C ASP A 72 -25.95 -47.92 -19.39
N THR A 73 -24.87 -47.49 -20.06
CA THR A 73 -24.44 -48.06 -21.36
C THR A 73 -24.09 -49.55 -21.25
N PHE A 74 -23.34 -49.93 -20.21
CA PHE A 74 -22.99 -51.33 -19.98
C PHE A 74 -24.17 -52.15 -19.47
N MET A 75 -25.03 -51.56 -18.62
CA MET A 75 -26.25 -52.17 -18.11
C MET A 75 -27.22 -52.51 -19.24
N GLU A 76 -27.46 -51.60 -20.18
CA GLU A 76 -28.33 -51.85 -21.33
C GLU A 76 -27.81 -53.01 -22.20
N ALA A 77 -26.50 -53.06 -22.44
CA ALA A 77 -25.89 -54.16 -23.19
C ALA A 77 -25.99 -55.49 -22.42
N ASP A 78 -25.75 -55.48 -21.12
CA ASP A 78 -25.84 -56.66 -20.25
C ASP A 78 -27.27 -57.22 -20.19
N LEU A 79 -28.29 -56.36 -20.05
CA LEU A 79 -29.69 -56.77 -20.06
C LEU A 79 -30.09 -57.43 -21.38
N VAL A 80 -29.59 -56.92 -22.51
CA VAL A 80 -29.77 -57.57 -23.82
C VAL A 80 -29.11 -58.93 -23.84
N LEU A 81 -27.87 -59.05 -23.37
CA LEU A 81 -27.17 -60.34 -23.33
C LEU A 81 -27.83 -61.35 -22.38
N MET A 82 -28.32 -60.90 -21.22
CA MET A 82 -29.02 -61.72 -20.24
C MET A 82 -30.31 -62.30 -20.85
N SER A 83 -31.16 -61.44 -21.41
CA SER A 83 -32.41 -61.87 -22.03
C SER A 83 -32.20 -62.79 -23.24
N LEU A 84 -31.19 -62.52 -24.07
CA LEU A 84 -30.84 -63.38 -25.20
C LEU A 84 -30.26 -64.71 -24.74
N SER A 85 -29.43 -64.72 -23.70
CA SER A 85 -28.88 -65.94 -23.12
C SER A 85 -29.97 -66.86 -22.60
N GLU A 86 -30.91 -66.34 -21.81
CA GLU A 86 -32.06 -67.10 -21.29
C GLU A 86 -32.90 -67.68 -22.44
N TRP A 87 -33.14 -66.87 -23.48
CA TRP A 87 -33.93 -67.29 -24.63
C TRP A 87 -33.24 -68.38 -25.46
N ILE A 88 -31.93 -68.26 -25.68
CA ILE A 88 -31.11 -69.28 -26.37
C ILE A 88 -31.08 -70.58 -25.57
N GLN A 89 -30.94 -70.52 -24.24
CA GLN A 89 -30.94 -71.72 -23.40
C GLN A 89 -32.32 -72.42 -23.37
N ALA A 90 -33.41 -71.66 -23.47
CA ALA A 90 -34.77 -72.21 -23.50
C ALA A 90 -35.12 -72.90 -24.83
N LEU A 91 -34.76 -72.29 -25.97
CA LEU A 91 -35.15 -72.76 -27.30
C LEU A 91 -34.08 -73.57 -28.03
N GLY A 92 -32.82 -73.43 -27.66
CA GLY A 92 -31.66 -73.95 -28.37
C GLY A 92 -31.18 -73.05 -29.51
N ASP A 93 -30.05 -73.41 -30.13
CA ASP A 93 -29.38 -72.66 -31.21
C ASP A 93 -29.27 -73.46 -32.53
N GLY A 94 -30.16 -74.45 -32.69
CA GLY A 94 -30.16 -75.37 -33.83
C GLY A 94 -30.37 -74.68 -35.19
N PRO A 95 -30.00 -75.33 -36.32
CA PRO A 95 -29.97 -74.70 -37.65
C PRO A 95 -31.28 -74.04 -38.10
N ARG A 96 -32.43 -74.56 -37.65
CA ARG A 96 -33.76 -74.01 -37.97
C ARG A 96 -34.06 -72.69 -37.26
N GLN A 97 -33.40 -72.40 -36.15
CA GLN A 97 -33.66 -71.21 -35.33
C GLN A 97 -32.69 -70.06 -35.64
N ARG A 98 -31.51 -70.36 -36.20
CA ARG A 98 -30.45 -69.37 -36.50
C ARG A 98 -30.94 -68.15 -37.30
N PRO A 99 -31.76 -68.26 -38.35
CA PRO A 99 -32.26 -67.07 -39.07
C PRO A 99 -33.14 -66.17 -38.20
N ARG A 100 -33.92 -66.76 -37.29
CA ARG A 100 -34.76 -66.02 -36.34
C ARG A 100 -33.91 -65.34 -35.26
N LEU A 101 -32.89 -66.03 -34.75
CA LEU A 101 -31.91 -65.46 -33.81
C LEU A 101 -31.20 -64.24 -34.44
N GLN A 102 -30.74 -64.37 -35.69
CA GLN A 102 -30.09 -63.30 -36.45
C GLN A 102 -30.99 -62.06 -36.57
N GLN A 103 -32.26 -62.25 -36.96
CA GLN A 103 -33.23 -61.13 -37.05
C GLN A 103 -33.42 -60.42 -35.70
N ILE A 104 -33.45 -61.17 -34.60
CA ILE A 104 -33.59 -60.59 -33.27
C ILE A 104 -32.33 -59.83 -32.90
N PHE A 105 -31.14 -60.40 -33.10
CA PHE A 105 -29.86 -59.74 -32.84
C PHE A 105 -29.77 -58.43 -33.64
N ALA A 106 -30.09 -58.46 -34.94
CA ALA A 106 -30.12 -57.28 -35.79
C ALA A 106 -31.08 -56.20 -35.28
N ARG A 107 -32.31 -56.57 -34.86
CA ARG A 107 -33.27 -55.62 -34.26
C ARG A 107 -32.77 -55.02 -32.95
N ARG A 108 -32.09 -55.80 -32.09
CA ARG A 108 -31.50 -55.27 -30.84
C ARG A 108 -30.40 -54.25 -31.14
N VAL A 109 -29.51 -54.55 -32.09
CA VAL A 109 -28.44 -53.63 -32.51
C VAL A 109 -28.99 -52.36 -33.16
N GLN A 110 -30.09 -52.45 -33.91
CA GLN A 110 -30.77 -51.27 -34.46
C GLN A 110 -31.42 -50.40 -33.38
N ALA A 111 -31.95 -51.00 -32.32
CA ALA A 111 -32.58 -50.27 -31.21
C ALA A 111 -31.57 -49.58 -30.29
N LEU A 112 -30.39 -50.21 -30.08
CA LEU A 112 -29.33 -49.70 -29.20
C LEU A 112 -28.15 -49.20 -30.04
N THR A 113 -28.13 -47.89 -30.30
CA THR A 113 -27.15 -47.26 -31.20
C THR A 113 -25.70 -47.42 -30.73
N GLN A 114 -25.47 -47.62 -29.43
CA GLN A 114 -24.17 -47.89 -28.82
C GLN A 114 -23.60 -49.27 -29.18
N LEU A 115 -24.43 -50.23 -29.63
CA LEU A 115 -23.95 -51.56 -30.02
C LEU A 115 -23.43 -51.57 -31.45
N SER A 116 -22.24 -52.13 -31.65
CA SER A 116 -21.64 -52.43 -32.95
C SER A 116 -22.21 -53.74 -33.52
N GLY A 117 -22.38 -54.75 -32.66
CA GLY A 117 -22.95 -56.04 -33.05
C GLY A 117 -23.17 -56.96 -31.86
N VAL A 118 -23.99 -58.00 -32.07
CA VAL A 118 -24.21 -59.10 -31.12
C VAL A 118 -23.86 -60.42 -31.81
N PHE A 119 -23.17 -61.29 -31.09
CA PHE A 119 -22.53 -62.48 -31.65
C PHE A 119 -22.66 -63.66 -30.70
N LEU A 120 -22.97 -64.83 -31.25
CA LEU A 120 -22.98 -66.11 -30.56
C LEU A 120 -21.88 -67.00 -31.12
N TYR A 121 -21.03 -67.51 -30.22
CA TYR A 121 -19.96 -68.44 -30.53
C TYR A 121 -20.19 -69.78 -29.83
N ASP A 122 -19.77 -70.87 -30.46
CA ASP A 122 -19.88 -72.22 -29.89
C ASP A 122 -18.74 -72.55 -28.90
N LYS A 123 -18.70 -73.80 -28.42
CA LYS A 123 -17.68 -74.32 -27.49
C LYS A 123 -16.25 -74.23 -28.01
N GLN A 124 -16.07 -74.16 -29.33
CA GLN A 124 -14.78 -74.08 -29.99
C GLN A 124 -14.44 -72.64 -30.41
N GLY A 125 -15.32 -71.67 -30.13
CA GLY A 125 -15.15 -70.28 -30.52
C GLY A 125 -15.49 -70.00 -31.99
N GLN A 126 -16.19 -70.92 -32.66
CA GLN A 126 -16.67 -70.71 -34.03
C GLN A 126 -17.95 -69.89 -34.03
N TRP A 127 -18.19 -69.18 -35.12
CA TRP A 127 -19.36 -68.33 -35.30
C TRP A 127 -20.64 -69.17 -35.47
N VAL A 128 -21.66 -68.89 -34.65
CA VAL A 128 -22.99 -69.57 -34.73
C VAL A 128 -24.04 -68.62 -35.31
N VAL A 129 -24.16 -67.42 -34.72
CA VAL A 129 -25.09 -66.37 -35.14
C VAL A 129 -24.43 -65.00 -34.96
N SER A 130 -24.68 -64.08 -35.90
CA SER A 130 -24.29 -62.68 -35.76
C SER A 130 -25.47 -61.76 -36.05
N SER A 131 -25.39 -60.51 -35.61
CA SER A 131 -26.36 -59.45 -35.98
C SER A 131 -26.19 -58.93 -37.41
N PHE A 132 -25.12 -59.30 -38.12
CA PHE A 132 -24.86 -58.86 -39.49
C PHE A 132 -25.56 -59.78 -40.50
N ASN A 133 -25.88 -59.24 -41.68
CA ASN A 133 -26.55 -60.01 -42.74
C ASN A 133 -25.65 -61.10 -43.33
N ASP A 134 -24.35 -60.80 -43.46
CA ASP A 134 -23.34 -61.75 -43.91
C ASP A 134 -22.76 -62.52 -42.71
N SER A 135 -22.53 -63.83 -42.87
CA SER A 135 -21.76 -64.57 -41.86
C SER A 135 -20.36 -63.99 -41.80
N PRO A 136 -19.89 -63.50 -40.63
CA PRO A 136 -18.61 -62.82 -40.53
C PRO A 136 -17.47 -63.68 -41.07
N HIS A 137 -16.83 -63.21 -42.13
CA HIS A 137 -15.64 -63.81 -42.72
C HIS A 137 -14.43 -63.54 -41.81
N GLY A 138 -14.30 -64.31 -40.73
CA GLY A 138 -13.23 -64.13 -39.75
C GLY A 138 -12.72 -65.45 -39.19
N LYS A 139 -11.47 -65.45 -38.71
CA LYS A 139 -10.95 -66.50 -37.83
C LYS A 139 -11.86 -66.65 -36.61
N ASP A 140 -11.88 -67.84 -36.00
CA ASP A 140 -12.56 -68.12 -34.73
C ASP A 140 -12.14 -67.16 -33.62
N VAL A 141 -12.81 -67.18 -32.47
CA VAL A 141 -12.50 -66.30 -31.33
C VAL A 141 -11.87 -67.03 -30.15
N ALA A 142 -11.36 -68.25 -30.33
CA ALA A 142 -10.83 -69.06 -29.23
C ALA A 142 -9.61 -68.42 -28.54
N ASP A 143 -8.85 -67.59 -29.26
CA ASP A 143 -7.71 -66.82 -28.74
C ASP A 143 -8.10 -65.58 -27.93
N ARG A 144 -9.35 -65.10 -28.08
CA ARG A 144 -9.79 -63.84 -27.46
C ARG A 144 -9.95 -63.97 -25.96
N ASP A 145 -9.64 -62.88 -25.26
CA ASP A 145 -9.70 -62.77 -23.80
C ASP A 145 -11.07 -63.16 -23.23
N TYR A 146 -12.15 -62.54 -23.68
CA TYR A 146 -13.52 -62.85 -23.25
C TYR A 146 -13.90 -64.34 -23.44
N PHE A 147 -13.38 -64.99 -24.48
CA PHE A 147 -13.70 -66.39 -24.75
C PHE A 147 -12.96 -67.30 -23.75
N ARG A 148 -11.64 -67.10 -23.60
CA ARG A 148 -10.82 -67.82 -22.63
C ARG A 148 -11.32 -67.61 -21.20
N PHE A 149 -11.74 -66.38 -20.86
CA PHE A 149 -12.34 -66.07 -19.56
C PHE A 149 -13.55 -66.96 -19.27
N HIS A 150 -14.54 -67.01 -20.16
CA HIS A 150 -15.75 -67.81 -19.93
C HIS A 150 -15.53 -69.32 -20.07
N GLN A 151 -14.52 -69.74 -20.83
CA GLN A 151 -14.12 -71.15 -20.90
C GLN A 151 -13.55 -71.63 -19.55
N GLN A 152 -12.76 -70.78 -18.89
CA GLN A 152 -12.06 -71.09 -17.64
C GLN A 152 -12.87 -70.76 -16.37
N ASN A 153 -13.80 -69.81 -16.45
CA ASN A 153 -14.59 -69.35 -15.31
C ASN A 153 -16.06 -69.77 -15.47
N VAL A 154 -16.65 -70.31 -14.40
CA VAL A 154 -18.06 -70.76 -14.36
C VAL A 154 -19.05 -69.63 -14.05
N SER A 155 -18.58 -68.38 -13.94
CA SER A 155 -19.44 -67.24 -13.64
C SER A 155 -20.47 -67.00 -14.75
N LEU A 156 -21.70 -66.67 -14.35
CA LEU A 156 -22.79 -66.26 -15.24
C LEU A 156 -22.89 -64.74 -15.40
N GLN A 157 -22.07 -63.99 -14.66
CA GLN A 157 -22.01 -62.54 -14.75
C GLN A 157 -21.40 -62.11 -16.09
N ALA A 158 -21.79 -60.93 -16.55
CA ALA A 158 -21.15 -60.33 -17.71
C ALA A 158 -19.68 -60.02 -17.41
N HIS A 159 -18.84 -60.31 -18.40
CA HIS A 159 -17.42 -59.98 -18.38
C HIS A 159 -17.13 -58.91 -19.43
N ILE A 160 -16.44 -57.86 -19.00
CA ILE A 160 -15.99 -56.76 -19.86
C ILE A 160 -14.49 -56.95 -20.11
N SER A 161 -14.12 -57.12 -21.37
CA SER A 161 -12.72 -57.26 -21.78
C SER A 161 -12.14 -55.92 -22.24
N PRO A 162 -10.79 -55.80 -22.34
CA PRO A 162 -10.15 -54.66 -22.97
C PRO A 162 -10.70 -54.39 -24.37
N ALA A 163 -10.64 -53.12 -24.80
CA ALA A 163 -11.08 -52.73 -26.14
C ALA A 163 -10.24 -53.45 -27.21
N ILE A 164 -10.89 -53.92 -28.26
CA ILE A 164 -10.27 -54.63 -29.38
C ILE A 164 -10.84 -54.17 -30.72
N ARG A 165 -10.10 -54.40 -31.80
CA ARG A 165 -10.67 -54.35 -33.15
C ARG A 165 -11.50 -55.60 -33.43
N SER A 166 -12.77 -55.38 -33.79
CA SER A 166 -13.74 -56.40 -34.16
C SER A 166 -13.30 -57.15 -35.42
N ARG A 167 -13.41 -58.50 -35.41
CA ARG A 167 -13.14 -59.33 -36.61
C ARG A 167 -14.26 -59.26 -37.64
N ALA A 168 -15.45 -58.79 -37.25
CA ALA A 168 -16.62 -58.74 -38.14
C ALA A 168 -16.61 -57.50 -39.05
N ASN A 169 -16.19 -56.34 -38.52
CA ASN A 169 -16.27 -55.05 -39.22
C ASN A 169 -15.02 -54.15 -39.06
N GLY A 170 -13.99 -54.59 -38.31
CA GLY A 170 -12.74 -53.82 -38.12
C GLY A 170 -12.82 -52.64 -37.15
N GLU A 171 -14.02 -52.33 -36.64
CA GLU A 171 -14.25 -51.23 -35.69
C GLU A 171 -13.66 -51.53 -34.31
N TRP A 172 -13.28 -50.48 -33.57
CA TRP A 172 -12.94 -50.59 -32.16
C TRP A 172 -14.19 -50.80 -31.33
N ILE A 173 -14.21 -51.91 -30.59
CA ILE A 173 -15.32 -52.30 -29.72
C ILE A 173 -14.82 -52.63 -28.32
N ILE A 174 -15.69 -52.45 -27.34
CA ILE A 174 -15.53 -52.91 -25.95
C ILE A 174 -16.40 -54.17 -25.81
N PRO A 175 -15.82 -55.38 -25.75
CA PRO A 175 -16.60 -56.60 -25.64
C PRO A 175 -17.20 -56.72 -24.25
N ILE A 176 -18.53 -56.86 -24.19
CA ILE A 176 -19.24 -57.36 -23.02
C ILE A 176 -19.80 -58.73 -23.37
N SER A 177 -19.58 -59.72 -22.51
CA SER A 177 -19.80 -61.13 -22.86
C SER A 177 -20.37 -61.93 -21.70
N ARG A 178 -21.20 -62.92 -22.01
CA ARG A 178 -21.76 -63.88 -21.05
C ARG A 178 -21.49 -65.32 -21.50
N ARG A 179 -21.28 -66.18 -20.52
CA ARG A 179 -21.16 -67.63 -20.70
C ARG A 179 -22.53 -68.23 -21.02
N ILE A 180 -22.61 -69.04 -22.07
CA ILE A 180 -23.78 -69.86 -22.37
C ILE A 180 -23.51 -71.27 -21.87
N ASN A 181 -24.46 -71.82 -21.12
CA ASN A 181 -24.41 -73.18 -20.59
C ASN A 181 -25.54 -74.03 -21.15
N ASP A 182 -25.39 -75.35 -21.06
CA ASP A 182 -26.52 -76.27 -21.19
C ASP A 182 -27.30 -76.40 -19.86
N ARG A 183 -28.34 -77.24 -19.87
CA ARG A 183 -29.17 -77.51 -18.69
C ARG A 183 -28.38 -78.12 -17.52
N ASP A 184 -27.25 -78.76 -17.80
CA ASP A 184 -26.38 -79.39 -16.81
C ASP A 184 -25.28 -78.42 -16.32
N GLY A 185 -25.25 -77.18 -16.83
CA GLY A 185 -24.28 -76.15 -16.46
C GLY A 185 -22.95 -76.21 -17.22
N ASN A 186 -22.79 -77.12 -18.19
CA ASN A 186 -21.55 -77.22 -18.97
C ASN A 186 -21.47 -76.09 -20.00
N PHE A 187 -20.23 -75.65 -20.27
CA PHE A 187 -19.95 -74.61 -21.26
C PHE A 187 -20.44 -75.01 -22.66
N GLN A 188 -21.28 -74.18 -23.26
CA GLN A 188 -21.79 -74.32 -24.63
C GLN A 188 -21.28 -73.24 -25.58
N GLY A 189 -20.70 -72.17 -25.04
CA GLY A 189 -20.15 -71.09 -25.85
C GLY A 189 -20.26 -69.74 -25.17
N VAL A 190 -20.13 -68.68 -25.97
CA VAL A 190 -20.11 -67.29 -25.48
C VAL A 190 -21.05 -66.44 -26.31
N LEU A 191 -21.91 -65.69 -25.63
CA LEU A 191 -22.69 -64.63 -26.22
C LEU A 191 -22.01 -63.29 -25.92
N MET A 192 -21.74 -62.49 -26.95
CA MET A 192 -20.97 -61.25 -26.83
C MET A 192 -21.64 -60.12 -27.59
N ALA A 193 -21.69 -58.94 -26.96
CA ALA A 193 -22.04 -57.68 -27.61
C ALA A 193 -20.82 -56.77 -27.64
N GLY A 194 -20.56 -56.16 -28.79
CA GLY A 194 -19.51 -55.14 -28.93
C GLY A 194 -20.09 -53.75 -28.74
N ILE A 195 -19.69 -53.03 -27.70
CA ILE A 195 -20.05 -51.62 -27.53
C ILE A 195 -19.09 -50.78 -28.36
N LYS A 196 -19.59 -49.84 -29.17
CA LYS A 196 -18.77 -48.98 -30.04
C LYS A 196 -17.87 -48.08 -29.20
N LEU A 197 -16.56 -48.10 -29.45
CA LEU A 197 -15.65 -47.15 -28.81
C LEU A 197 -15.95 -45.71 -29.26
N ALA A 198 -16.35 -45.53 -30.52
CA ALA A 198 -16.73 -44.24 -31.10
C ALA A 198 -17.91 -43.57 -30.39
N TYR A 199 -18.81 -44.36 -29.77
CA TYR A 199 -19.90 -43.83 -28.97
C TYR A 199 -19.37 -43.04 -27.76
N PHE A 200 -18.40 -43.61 -27.04
CA PHE A 200 -17.75 -42.93 -25.91
C PHE A 200 -16.92 -41.72 -26.37
N ASP A 201 -16.23 -41.81 -27.50
CA ASP A 201 -15.50 -40.65 -28.07
C ASP A 201 -16.47 -39.48 -28.36
N GLN A 202 -17.60 -39.74 -29.00
CA GLN A 202 -18.62 -38.72 -29.28
C GLN A 202 -19.27 -38.18 -27.99
N PHE A 203 -19.58 -39.06 -27.04
CA PHE A 203 -20.12 -38.68 -25.74
C PHE A 203 -19.14 -37.78 -24.96
N PHE A 204 -17.86 -38.15 -24.89
CA PHE A 204 -16.82 -37.34 -24.27
C PHE A 204 -16.63 -35.98 -24.97
N LYS A 205 -16.80 -35.92 -26.30
CA LYS A 205 -16.77 -34.64 -27.04
C LYS A 205 -17.96 -33.73 -26.74
N SER A 206 -19.06 -34.26 -26.21
CA SER A 206 -20.23 -33.44 -25.84
C SER A 206 -20.02 -32.57 -24.61
N PHE A 207 -19.05 -32.90 -23.75
CA PHE A 207 -18.69 -32.10 -22.59
C PHE A 207 -17.71 -30.97 -22.92
N ASN A 208 -18.00 -29.78 -22.40
CA ASN A 208 -17.13 -28.62 -22.51
C ASN A 208 -15.96 -28.72 -21.52
N ILE A 209 -14.93 -29.46 -21.92
CA ILE A 209 -13.63 -29.55 -21.25
C ILE A 209 -12.61 -28.78 -22.08
N ASP A 210 -11.65 -28.15 -21.42
CA ASP A 210 -10.55 -27.43 -22.05
C ASP A 210 -9.71 -28.32 -22.98
N GLU A 211 -8.98 -27.72 -23.91
CA GLU A 211 -8.21 -28.47 -24.93
C GLU A 211 -7.15 -29.40 -24.33
N GLN A 212 -6.60 -29.01 -23.17
CA GLN A 212 -5.63 -29.81 -22.44
C GLN A 212 -6.29 -30.71 -21.41
N GLY A 213 -7.62 -30.74 -21.27
CA GLY A 213 -8.29 -31.65 -20.36
C GLY A 213 -8.34 -33.07 -20.91
N ALA A 214 -8.75 -34.01 -20.05
CA ALA A 214 -8.79 -35.42 -20.39
C ALA A 214 -10.02 -36.11 -19.78
N MET A 215 -10.57 -37.07 -20.52
CA MET A 215 -11.56 -38.01 -20.00
C MET A 215 -11.14 -39.41 -20.36
N PHE A 216 -11.35 -40.37 -19.48
CA PHE A 216 -11.12 -41.76 -19.80
C PHE A 216 -12.06 -42.73 -19.09
N LEU A 217 -12.18 -43.89 -19.71
CA LEU A 217 -12.77 -45.11 -19.15
C LEU A 217 -11.68 -46.18 -19.13
N ALA A 218 -11.50 -46.83 -18.00
CA ALA A 218 -10.53 -47.91 -17.82
C ALA A 218 -11.14 -49.05 -16.99
N LEU A 219 -10.57 -50.25 -17.11
CA LEU A 219 -10.86 -51.35 -16.19
C LEU A 219 -10.30 -51.04 -14.80
N SER A 220 -10.81 -51.73 -13.77
CA SER A 220 -10.32 -51.58 -12.39
C SER A 220 -8.83 -51.94 -12.20
N ASP A 221 -8.22 -52.69 -13.14
CA ASP A 221 -6.79 -52.99 -13.15
C ASP A 221 -5.92 -51.87 -13.79
N GLY A 222 -6.55 -50.80 -14.26
CA GLY A 222 -5.92 -49.68 -14.95
C GLY A 222 -5.80 -49.83 -16.46
N THR A 223 -6.31 -50.90 -17.08
CA THR A 223 -6.28 -51.04 -18.54
C THR A 223 -7.17 -49.99 -19.20
N LEU A 224 -6.58 -49.14 -20.03
CA LEU A 224 -7.29 -48.05 -20.69
C LEU A 224 -8.23 -48.56 -21.80
N ILE A 225 -9.53 -48.28 -21.69
CA ILE A 225 -10.54 -48.71 -22.66
C ILE A 225 -10.84 -47.60 -23.66
N ALA A 226 -11.14 -46.38 -23.17
CA ALA A 226 -11.50 -45.23 -23.99
C ALA A 226 -10.88 -43.96 -23.41
N ARG A 227 -10.49 -43.00 -24.26
CA ARG A 227 -10.03 -41.68 -23.82
C ARG A 227 -10.38 -40.57 -24.78
N ARG A 228 -10.49 -39.35 -24.24
CA ARG A 228 -10.42 -38.07 -24.96
C ARG A 228 -9.22 -37.26 -24.43
N PRO A 229 -8.39 -36.65 -25.31
CA PRO A 229 -8.39 -36.83 -26.76
C PRO A 229 -8.08 -38.28 -27.14
N PHE A 230 -8.67 -38.77 -28.24
CA PHE A 230 -8.52 -40.14 -28.69
C PHE A 230 -7.11 -40.36 -29.28
N GLU A 231 -6.39 -41.34 -28.76
CA GLU A 231 -5.09 -41.76 -29.26
C GLU A 231 -5.05 -43.30 -29.34
N GLU A 232 -5.05 -43.83 -30.56
CA GLU A 232 -5.16 -45.28 -30.78
C GLU A 232 -4.04 -46.07 -30.09
N ARG A 233 -2.81 -45.55 -30.08
CA ARG A 233 -1.64 -46.22 -29.49
C ARG A 233 -1.74 -46.43 -27.98
N GLN A 234 -2.62 -45.68 -27.30
CA GLN A 234 -2.79 -45.73 -25.86
C GLN A 234 -3.91 -46.67 -25.43
N ILE A 235 -4.80 -47.08 -26.35
CA ILE A 235 -5.88 -48.03 -26.04
C ILE A 235 -5.26 -49.37 -25.64
N GLY A 236 -5.65 -49.88 -24.47
CA GLY A 236 -5.08 -51.07 -23.84
C GLY A 236 -3.82 -50.83 -23.02
N ALA A 237 -3.29 -49.60 -22.96
CA ALA A 237 -2.15 -49.28 -22.09
C ALA A 237 -2.55 -49.37 -20.61
N SER A 238 -1.59 -49.71 -19.74
CA SER A 238 -1.83 -49.82 -18.31
C SER A 238 -1.59 -48.49 -17.59
N LEU A 239 -2.63 -48.01 -16.90
CA LEU A 239 -2.60 -46.86 -16.01
C LEU A 239 -2.38 -47.25 -14.53
N SER A 240 -2.10 -48.53 -14.25
CA SER A 240 -1.94 -49.06 -12.88
C SER A 240 -0.89 -48.32 -12.03
N ARG A 241 0.14 -47.76 -12.68
CA ARG A 241 1.20 -46.95 -12.03
C ARG A 241 0.83 -45.48 -11.85
N GLY A 242 -0.27 -45.02 -12.43
CA GLY A 242 -0.74 -43.65 -12.28
C GLY A 242 -1.38 -43.44 -10.91
N GLU A 243 -1.31 -42.21 -10.39
CA GLU A 243 -1.72 -41.91 -9.02
C GLU A 243 -3.19 -42.27 -8.72
N ILE A 244 -4.09 -42.18 -9.71
CA ILE A 244 -5.49 -42.60 -9.55
C ILE A 244 -5.56 -44.06 -9.09
N PHE A 245 -4.87 -44.97 -9.78
CA PHE A 245 -4.95 -46.41 -9.49
C PHE A 245 -4.04 -46.85 -8.34
N SER A 246 -2.87 -46.22 -8.19
CA SER A 246 -1.87 -46.64 -7.20
C SER A 246 -2.07 -46.03 -5.81
N LYS A 247 -2.67 -44.83 -5.72
CA LYS A 247 -2.74 -44.04 -4.48
C LYS A 247 -4.18 -43.74 -4.06
N TYR A 248 -5.02 -43.27 -4.99
CA TYR A 248 -6.33 -42.73 -4.63
C TYR A 248 -7.45 -43.77 -4.61
N LEU A 249 -7.57 -44.60 -5.65
CA LEU A 249 -8.60 -45.63 -5.77
C LEU A 249 -8.57 -46.68 -4.64
N PRO A 250 -7.39 -47.09 -4.10
CA PRO A 250 -7.34 -47.98 -2.94
C PRO A 250 -7.92 -47.38 -1.65
N GLU A 251 -7.91 -46.05 -1.50
CA GLU A 251 -8.41 -45.35 -0.32
C GLU A 251 -9.91 -45.02 -0.43
N ALA A 252 -10.36 -44.59 -1.62
CA ALA A 252 -11.75 -44.23 -1.87
C ALA A 252 -12.19 -44.59 -3.28
N THR A 253 -13.43 -45.04 -3.45
CA THR A 253 -14.02 -45.40 -4.76
C THR A 253 -14.35 -44.20 -5.63
N SER A 254 -14.31 -42.98 -5.08
CA SER A 254 -14.41 -41.75 -5.84
C SER A 254 -13.78 -40.59 -5.10
N GLY A 255 -13.28 -39.61 -5.84
CA GLY A 255 -12.72 -38.41 -5.26
C GLY A 255 -12.10 -37.50 -6.30
N ASN A 256 -11.43 -36.46 -5.82
CA ASN A 256 -10.76 -35.48 -6.66
C ASN A 256 -9.30 -35.35 -6.22
N ALA A 257 -8.41 -35.12 -7.18
CA ALA A 257 -7.01 -34.88 -6.90
C ALA A 257 -6.34 -34.11 -8.04
N MET A 258 -5.39 -33.23 -7.67
CA MET A 258 -4.50 -32.60 -8.62
C MET A 258 -3.37 -33.57 -8.95
N ILE A 259 -3.35 -34.10 -10.17
CA ILE A 259 -2.45 -35.18 -10.58
C ILE A 259 -1.73 -34.76 -11.87
N THR A 260 -0.47 -35.13 -12.00
CA THR A 260 0.26 -35.02 -13.27
C THR A 260 0.11 -36.32 -14.04
N SER A 261 -0.47 -36.22 -15.24
CA SER A 261 -0.77 -37.38 -16.08
C SER A 261 0.50 -38.11 -16.51
N ILE A 262 0.53 -39.43 -16.32
CA ILE A 262 1.62 -40.29 -16.81
C ILE A 262 1.61 -40.48 -18.34
N VAL A 263 0.52 -40.08 -19.00
CA VAL A 263 0.33 -40.30 -20.45
C VAL A 263 0.87 -39.13 -21.26
N ASP A 264 0.69 -37.90 -20.78
CA ASP A 264 1.03 -36.66 -21.50
C ASP A 264 1.70 -35.58 -20.65
N GLY A 265 1.97 -35.84 -19.35
CA GLY A 265 2.75 -34.95 -18.48
C GLY A 265 2.04 -33.68 -18.01
N VAL A 266 0.75 -33.48 -18.33
CA VAL A 266 0.00 -32.28 -17.96
C VAL A 266 -0.62 -32.45 -16.56
N THR A 267 -0.51 -31.41 -15.73
CA THR A 267 -1.14 -31.36 -14.40
C THR A 267 -2.60 -30.94 -14.50
N ARG A 268 -3.49 -31.78 -13.97
CA ARG A 268 -4.95 -31.58 -14.04
C ARG A 268 -5.62 -31.88 -12.72
N LEU A 269 -6.77 -31.28 -12.49
CA LEU A 269 -7.68 -31.67 -11.43
C LEU A 269 -8.54 -32.83 -11.95
N TYR A 270 -8.17 -34.06 -11.58
CA TYR A 270 -8.94 -35.26 -11.91
C TYR A 270 -10.05 -35.45 -10.89
N GLY A 271 -11.28 -35.63 -11.37
CA GLY A 271 -12.31 -36.36 -10.66
C GLY A 271 -12.30 -37.80 -11.14
N TYR A 272 -12.37 -38.76 -10.22
CA TYR A 272 -12.41 -40.19 -10.54
C TYR A 272 -13.55 -40.89 -9.80
N ARG A 273 -14.08 -41.95 -10.41
CA ARG A 273 -15.14 -42.78 -9.82
C ARG A 273 -15.07 -44.20 -10.36
N GLN A 274 -15.10 -45.17 -9.46
CA GLN A 274 -15.36 -46.57 -9.77
C GLN A 274 -16.87 -46.80 -9.86
N LEU A 275 -17.31 -47.54 -10.89
CA LEU A 275 -18.70 -47.96 -11.05
C LEU A 275 -19.03 -49.05 -10.02
N GLN A 276 -20.29 -49.10 -9.58
CA GLN A 276 -20.71 -50.07 -8.57
C GLN A 276 -21.00 -51.44 -9.17
N ALA A 277 -21.72 -51.48 -10.31
CA ALA A 277 -22.11 -52.74 -10.94
C ALA A 277 -21.01 -53.37 -11.83
N TYR A 278 -20.07 -52.56 -12.32
CA TYR A 278 -19.07 -52.98 -13.30
C TYR A 278 -17.64 -52.63 -12.85
N PRO A 279 -16.63 -53.46 -13.17
CA PRO A 279 -15.22 -53.24 -12.79
C PRO A 279 -14.56 -52.17 -13.67
N LEU A 280 -15.15 -50.97 -13.67
CA LEU A 280 -14.79 -49.85 -14.50
C LEU A 280 -14.51 -48.63 -13.64
N VAL A 281 -13.54 -47.85 -14.08
CA VAL A 281 -13.18 -46.57 -13.49
C VAL A 281 -13.30 -45.51 -14.57
N VAL A 282 -14.04 -44.46 -14.28
CA VAL A 282 -14.09 -43.25 -15.10
C VAL A 282 -13.30 -42.16 -14.42
N ALA A 283 -12.68 -41.31 -15.24
CA ALA A 283 -12.12 -40.06 -14.76
C ALA A 283 -12.32 -38.94 -15.77
N ALA A 284 -12.53 -37.74 -15.26
CA ALA A 284 -12.61 -36.51 -16.03
C ALA A 284 -11.72 -35.45 -15.39
N ALA A 285 -11.03 -34.67 -16.20
CA ALA A 285 -10.04 -33.74 -15.71
C ALA A 285 -9.94 -32.48 -16.55
N ASN A 286 -9.84 -31.35 -15.85
CA ASN A 286 -9.54 -30.06 -16.44
C ASN A 286 -8.09 -29.67 -16.11
N SER A 287 -7.40 -29.01 -17.05
CA SER A 287 -6.04 -28.54 -16.79
C SER A 287 -6.00 -27.48 -15.69
N LYS A 288 -4.95 -27.52 -14.87
CA LYS A 288 -4.71 -26.52 -13.82
C LYS A 288 -4.70 -25.11 -14.40
N ASP A 289 -4.06 -24.92 -15.56
CA ASP A 289 -3.96 -23.63 -16.21
C ASP A 289 -5.32 -23.10 -16.68
N SER A 290 -6.22 -23.96 -17.17
CA SER A 290 -7.57 -23.54 -17.55
C SER A 290 -8.41 -23.15 -16.34
N ILE A 291 -8.31 -23.90 -15.23
CA ILE A 291 -9.03 -23.59 -13.99
C ILE A 291 -8.61 -22.21 -13.46
N LEU A 292 -7.31 -21.91 -13.51
CA LEU A 292 -6.74 -20.69 -12.92
C LEU A 292 -6.69 -19.50 -13.89
N ARG A 293 -6.97 -19.69 -15.18
CA ARG A 293 -6.89 -18.62 -16.18
C ARG A 293 -7.77 -17.43 -15.84
N GLY A 294 -9.01 -17.70 -15.42
CA GLY A 294 -9.95 -16.66 -14.98
C GLY A 294 -9.44 -15.93 -13.73
N TRP A 295 -8.90 -16.68 -12.77
CA TRP A 295 -8.32 -16.12 -11.56
C TRP A 295 -7.11 -15.21 -11.86
N TYR A 296 -6.19 -15.62 -12.73
CA TYR A 296 -5.03 -14.79 -13.10
C TYR A 296 -5.46 -13.45 -13.72
N ALA A 297 -6.48 -13.45 -14.58
CA ALA A 297 -7.01 -12.23 -15.19
C ALA A 297 -7.62 -11.29 -14.14
N SER A 298 -8.46 -11.82 -13.25
CA SER A 298 -9.05 -11.07 -12.13
C SER A 298 -7.97 -10.55 -11.18
N ALA A 299 -6.97 -11.38 -10.85
CA ALA A 299 -5.86 -11.02 -9.98
C ALA A 299 -5.02 -9.89 -10.57
N TYR A 300 -4.74 -9.95 -11.87
CA TYR A 300 -4.04 -8.87 -12.57
C TYR A 300 -4.84 -7.56 -12.52
N GLN A 301 -6.13 -7.60 -12.83
CA GLN A 301 -7.00 -6.43 -12.80
C GLN A 301 -7.09 -5.81 -11.40
N SER A 302 -7.33 -6.62 -10.36
CA SER A 302 -7.38 -6.15 -8.97
C SER A 302 -6.04 -5.57 -8.51
N SER A 303 -4.93 -6.22 -8.88
CA SER A 303 -3.58 -5.73 -8.55
C SER A 303 -3.28 -4.39 -9.24
N ALA A 304 -3.67 -4.23 -10.50
CA ALA A 304 -3.48 -2.99 -11.25
C ALA A 304 -4.28 -1.82 -10.63
N ILE A 305 -5.52 -2.06 -10.22
CA ILE A 305 -6.36 -1.05 -9.54
C ILE A 305 -5.72 -0.63 -8.22
N VAL A 306 -5.34 -1.60 -7.38
CA VAL A 306 -4.71 -1.30 -6.08
C VAL A 306 -3.38 -0.58 -6.27
N ALA A 307 -2.56 -0.99 -7.24
CA ALA A 307 -1.32 -0.29 -7.57
C ALA A 307 -1.56 1.17 -7.98
N LEU A 308 -2.60 1.44 -8.78
CA LEU A 308 -2.98 2.81 -9.17
C LEU A 308 -3.43 3.64 -7.96
N VAL A 309 -4.21 3.06 -7.05
CA VAL A 309 -4.62 3.72 -5.80
C VAL A 309 -3.41 4.01 -4.92
N LEU A 310 -2.50 3.05 -4.75
CA LEU A 310 -1.26 3.24 -3.98
C LEU A 310 -0.37 4.33 -4.59
N LEU A 311 -0.24 4.39 -5.91
CA LEU A 311 0.46 5.48 -6.59
C LEU A 311 -0.19 6.83 -6.31
N GLY A 312 -1.53 6.92 -6.35
CA GLY A 312 -2.28 8.14 -6.02
C GLY A 312 -2.07 8.60 -4.58
N VAL A 313 -2.20 7.69 -3.61
CA VAL A 313 -1.98 7.97 -2.18
C VAL A 313 -0.52 8.33 -1.92
N GLY A 314 0.42 7.66 -2.58
CA GLY A 314 1.85 7.96 -2.49
C GLY A 314 2.21 9.34 -3.04
N LEU A 315 1.66 9.70 -4.21
CA LEU A 315 1.86 11.03 -4.82
C LEU A 315 1.25 12.13 -3.94
N PHE A 316 0.01 11.95 -3.47
CA PHE A 316 -0.64 12.88 -2.55
C PHE A 316 0.16 13.03 -1.27
N GLY A 317 0.60 11.91 -0.68
CA GLY A 317 1.43 11.90 0.51
C GLY A 317 2.75 12.64 0.33
N TRP A 318 3.43 12.45 -0.81
CA TRP A 318 4.65 13.16 -1.16
C TRP A 318 4.43 14.67 -1.31
N VAL A 319 3.39 15.09 -2.04
CA VAL A 319 3.02 16.51 -2.19
C VAL A 319 2.69 17.13 -0.83
N PHE A 320 1.89 16.46 0.00
CA PHE A 320 1.53 16.94 1.34
C PHE A 320 2.75 17.10 2.25
N VAL A 321 3.63 16.09 2.31
CA VAL A 321 4.88 16.14 3.08
C VAL A 321 5.78 17.28 2.59
N SER A 322 5.88 17.47 1.27
CA SER A 322 6.65 18.56 0.68
C SER A 322 6.07 19.93 1.06
N GLN A 323 4.75 20.07 1.03
CA GLN A 323 4.06 21.31 1.37
C GLN A 323 4.24 21.68 2.84
N VAL A 324 4.10 20.72 3.77
CA VAL A 324 4.32 20.94 5.20
C VAL A 324 5.75 21.40 5.48
N ARG A 325 6.76 20.74 4.88
CA ARG A 325 8.17 21.12 5.02
C ARG A 325 8.45 22.51 4.45
N ASN A 326 7.79 22.89 3.37
CA ASN A 326 7.96 24.21 2.77
C ASN A 326 7.36 25.31 3.66
N ASN A 327 6.20 25.05 4.27
CA ASN A 327 5.59 25.98 5.21
C ASN A 327 6.47 26.21 6.45
N GLU A 328 7.08 25.15 7.02
CA GLU A 328 8.01 25.28 8.15
C GLU A 328 9.23 26.15 7.79
N ARG A 329 9.74 26.04 6.55
CA ARG A 329 10.84 26.89 6.05
C ARG A 329 10.40 28.35 5.93
N ILE A 330 9.25 28.59 5.29
CA ILE A 330 8.70 29.94 5.10
C ILE A 330 8.47 30.62 6.45
N GLU A 331 7.91 29.90 7.43
CA GLU A 331 7.68 30.44 8.78
C GLU A 331 8.98 30.84 9.46
N THR A 332 10.02 30.01 9.32
CA THR A 332 11.35 30.29 9.89
C THR A 332 12.01 31.49 9.21
N ASP A 333 11.96 31.56 7.88
CA ASP A 333 12.53 32.65 7.09
C ASP A 333 11.81 33.98 7.38
N LEU A 334 10.47 33.94 7.50
CA LEU A 334 9.66 35.10 7.85
C LEU A 334 10.03 35.63 9.24
N ARG A 335 10.20 34.73 10.22
CA ARG A 335 10.60 35.10 11.57
C ARG A 335 11.99 35.76 11.58
N ASN A 336 12.96 35.18 10.89
CA ASN A 336 14.31 35.75 10.79
C ASN A 336 14.29 37.13 10.09
N ALA A 337 13.51 37.28 9.03
CA ALA A 337 13.34 38.55 8.34
C ALA A 337 12.67 39.61 9.24
N GLN A 338 11.67 39.21 10.03
CA GLN A 338 11.01 40.10 10.99
C GLN A 338 11.98 40.58 12.08
N GLU A 339 12.79 39.67 12.65
CA GLU A 339 13.81 40.02 13.64
C GLU A 339 14.88 40.96 13.04
N ALA A 340 15.33 40.71 11.80
CA ALA A 340 16.29 41.58 11.12
C ALA A 340 15.73 42.98 10.83
N LEU A 341 14.48 43.06 10.37
CA LEU A 341 13.78 44.32 10.14
C LEU A 341 13.62 45.12 11.43
N GLU A 342 13.29 44.45 12.54
CA GLU A 342 13.16 45.11 13.84
C GLU A 342 14.48 45.76 14.27
N VAL A 343 15.61 45.06 14.10
CA VAL A 343 16.94 45.61 14.42
C VAL A 343 17.26 46.84 13.57
N ILE A 344 17.13 46.74 12.24
CA ILE A 344 17.42 47.86 11.32
C ILE A 344 16.53 49.07 11.63
N ALA A 345 15.27 48.82 11.98
CA ALA A 345 14.32 49.89 12.20
C ALA A 345 14.47 50.55 13.59
N THR A 346 15.20 49.94 14.52
CA THR A 346 15.37 50.43 15.91
C THR A 346 16.79 50.87 16.26
N HIS A 347 17.80 50.46 15.49
CA HIS A 347 19.20 50.77 15.74
C HIS A 347 19.81 51.56 14.57
N ASP A 348 20.81 52.39 14.88
CA ASP A 348 21.58 53.13 13.89
C ASP A 348 22.58 52.19 13.18
N SER A 349 22.61 52.24 11.85
CA SER A 349 23.38 51.30 11.03
C SER A 349 24.90 51.49 11.13
N LEU A 350 25.38 52.68 11.50
CA LEU A 350 26.81 52.96 11.64
C LEU A 350 27.31 52.59 13.05
N THR A 351 26.58 53.03 14.08
CA THR A 351 27.06 52.97 15.47
C THR A 351 26.55 51.75 16.25
N GLY A 352 25.49 51.10 15.76
CA GLY A 352 24.84 49.99 16.45
C GLY A 352 24.16 50.36 17.78
N LEU A 353 24.03 51.66 18.08
CA LEU A 353 23.22 52.18 19.17
C LEU A 353 21.75 52.26 18.77
N ALA A 354 20.86 52.49 19.74
CA ALA A 354 19.47 52.80 19.43
C ALA A 354 19.40 54.03 18.52
N ASN A 355 18.50 54.03 17.55
CA ASN A 355 18.25 55.22 16.72
C ASN A 355 17.26 56.16 17.42
N ARG A 356 17.14 57.39 16.89
CA ARG A 356 16.19 58.40 17.38
C ARG A 356 14.75 57.87 17.52
N ARG A 357 14.30 56.98 16.63
CA ARG A 357 12.95 56.42 16.68
C ARG A 357 12.74 55.49 17.89
N LEU A 358 13.72 54.64 18.20
CA LEU A 358 13.68 53.82 19.40
C LEU A 358 13.78 54.68 20.66
N PHE A 359 14.57 55.76 20.62
CA PHE A 359 14.63 56.73 21.72
C PHE A 359 13.29 57.40 22.00
N GLU A 360 12.63 57.98 21.01
CA GLU A 360 11.32 58.63 21.20
C GLU A 360 10.28 57.67 21.79
N ARG A 361 10.27 56.42 21.31
CA ARG A 361 9.40 55.37 21.85
C ARG A 361 9.73 55.02 23.30
N SER A 362 11.00 54.78 23.61
CA SER A 362 11.44 54.43 24.98
C SER A 362 11.25 55.59 25.95
N LEU A 363 11.50 56.82 25.50
CA LEU A 363 11.30 58.03 26.27
C LEU A 363 9.84 58.18 26.68
N MET A 364 8.89 58.01 25.76
CA MET A 364 7.44 58.01 26.08
C MET A 364 7.07 56.97 27.16
N ILE A 365 7.64 55.77 27.07
CA ILE A 365 7.38 54.68 28.02
C ILE A 365 7.94 55.02 29.41
N GLU A 366 9.22 55.41 29.47
CA GLU A 366 9.92 55.68 30.73
C GLU A 366 9.43 56.96 31.40
N PHE A 367 9.02 57.96 30.62
CA PHE A 367 8.38 59.17 31.14
C PHE A 367 7.05 58.86 31.85
N GLY A 368 6.20 58.03 31.22
CA GLY A 368 4.97 57.56 31.84
C GLY A 368 5.21 56.65 33.04
N ARG A 369 6.28 55.85 33.02
CA ARG A 369 6.68 55.00 34.15
C ARG A 369 7.14 55.84 35.34
N GLY A 370 8.03 56.82 35.11
CA GLY A 370 8.52 57.75 36.13
C GLY A 370 7.39 58.50 36.83
N ALA A 371 6.39 58.95 36.06
CA ALA A 371 5.20 59.61 36.61
C ALA A 371 4.36 58.72 37.53
N ARG A 372 4.21 57.43 37.20
CA ARG A 372 3.46 56.49 38.04
C ARG A 372 4.25 56.06 39.28
N GLN A 373 5.54 55.82 39.12
CA GLN A 373 6.40 55.26 40.17
C GLN A 373 7.05 56.34 41.04
N HIS A 374 6.86 57.62 40.71
CA HIS A 374 7.54 58.74 41.35
C HIS A 374 9.07 58.56 41.35
N SER A 375 9.59 58.00 40.27
CA SER A 375 11.03 57.74 40.11
C SER A 375 11.69 58.77 39.19
N PRO A 376 12.96 59.13 39.46
CA PRO A 376 13.65 60.13 38.67
C PRO A 376 14.00 59.59 37.27
N LEU A 377 13.84 60.44 36.27
CA LEU A 377 14.24 60.16 34.89
C LEU A 377 15.30 61.18 34.49
N SER A 378 16.42 60.70 33.97
CA SER A 378 17.52 61.54 33.51
C SER A 378 17.82 61.36 32.04
N LEU A 379 18.20 62.45 31.39
CA LEU A 379 18.67 62.47 30.00
C LEU A 379 20.03 63.16 29.96
N ILE A 380 20.95 62.52 29.24
CA ILE A 380 22.26 63.09 28.91
C ILE A 380 22.27 63.33 27.41
N MET A 381 22.39 64.58 26.99
CA MET A 381 22.68 64.96 25.60
C MET A 381 24.19 65.05 25.43
N VAL A 382 24.72 64.44 24.38
CA VAL A 382 26.16 64.30 24.13
C VAL A 382 26.47 64.73 22.71
N ASP A 383 27.49 65.56 22.55
CA ASP A 383 27.95 66.00 21.23
C ASP A 383 29.47 65.96 21.15
N ILE A 384 29.98 65.51 20.00
CA ILE A 384 31.41 65.42 19.74
C ILE A 384 31.96 66.81 19.44
N ASP A 385 32.89 67.28 20.27
CA ASP A 385 33.47 68.60 20.15
C ASP A 385 34.23 68.77 18.83
N TYR A 386 33.90 69.83 18.10
CA TYR A 386 34.55 70.19 16.84
C TYR A 386 34.51 69.08 15.77
N PHE A 387 33.46 68.24 15.75
CA PHE A 387 33.37 67.12 14.82
C PHE A 387 33.37 67.55 13.34
N LYS A 388 32.72 68.67 13.00
CA LYS A 388 32.83 69.23 11.65
C LYS A 388 34.29 69.46 11.22
N ARG A 389 35.12 70.04 12.11
CA ARG A 389 36.55 70.25 11.82
C ARG A 389 37.32 68.94 11.70
N TYR A 390 36.92 67.93 12.47
CA TYR A 390 37.48 66.59 12.37
C TYR A 390 37.22 66.02 10.97
N ASN A 391 35.97 66.08 10.50
CA ASN A 391 35.60 65.65 9.14
C ASN A 391 36.33 66.45 8.05
N ASP A 392 36.44 67.76 8.21
CA ASP A 392 37.16 68.62 7.25
C ASP A 392 38.66 68.28 7.17
N THR A 393 39.25 67.75 8.25
CA THR A 393 40.68 67.42 8.34
C THR A 393 40.98 65.98 7.90
N TYR A 394 40.19 65.01 8.36
CA TYR A 394 40.47 63.58 8.21
C TYR A 394 39.53 62.87 7.22
N GLY A 395 38.52 63.57 6.70
CA GLY A 395 37.50 63.04 5.81
C GLY A 395 36.39 62.29 6.54
N HIS A 396 35.25 62.16 5.86
CA HIS A 396 34.04 61.55 6.43
C HIS A 396 34.22 60.09 6.86
N VAL A 397 35.05 59.31 6.16
CA VAL A 397 35.32 57.90 6.53
C VAL A 397 36.02 57.80 7.89
N ALA A 398 36.98 58.69 8.17
CA ALA A 398 37.61 58.77 9.48
C ALA A 398 36.64 59.31 10.54
N GLY A 399 35.73 60.20 10.15
CA GLY A 399 34.61 60.67 10.98
C GLY A 399 33.68 59.55 11.41
N ASP A 400 33.30 58.67 10.49
CA ASP A 400 32.47 57.51 10.77
C ASP A 400 33.14 56.56 11.76
N HIS A 401 34.45 56.35 11.63
CA HIS A 401 35.24 55.60 12.61
C HIS A 401 35.23 56.29 13.99
N CYS A 402 35.38 57.61 14.04
CA CYS A 402 35.28 58.37 15.29
C CYS A 402 33.89 58.20 15.94
N LEU A 403 32.81 58.25 15.15
CA LEU A 403 31.45 58.02 15.65
C LEU A 403 31.28 56.61 16.23
N MET A 404 31.84 55.59 15.58
CA MET A 404 31.82 54.21 16.08
C MET A 404 32.57 54.06 17.41
N GLU A 405 33.76 54.66 17.54
CA GLU A 405 34.56 54.61 18.78
C GLU A 405 33.87 55.33 19.94
N VAL A 406 33.28 56.51 19.68
CA VAL A 406 32.49 57.23 20.67
C VAL A 406 31.26 56.41 21.06
N ALA A 407 30.55 55.83 20.10
CA ALA A 407 29.40 54.97 20.38
C ALA A 407 29.76 53.74 21.24
N GLN A 408 30.91 53.11 20.98
CA GLN A 408 31.41 52.02 21.83
C GLN A 408 31.72 52.49 23.25
N ALA A 409 32.28 53.69 23.41
CA ALA A 409 32.53 54.28 24.73
C ALA A 409 31.20 54.49 25.49
N LEU A 410 30.18 55.06 24.85
CA LEU A 410 28.84 55.22 25.44
C LEU A 410 28.21 53.87 25.80
N LYS A 411 28.27 52.89 24.90
CA LYS A 411 27.73 51.55 25.12
C LYS A 411 28.42 50.82 26.27
N GLY A 412 29.73 50.99 26.43
CA GLY A 412 30.50 50.40 27.53
C GLY A 412 30.18 51.00 28.90
N CYS A 413 29.75 52.27 28.93
CA CYS A 413 29.28 52.95 30.14
C CYS A 413 27.85 52.53 30.53
N CYS A 414 26.97 52.28 29.56
CA CYS A 414 25.58 51.88 29.77
C CYS A 414 25.45 50.38 30.08
N GLN A 415 25.71 49.98 31.34
CA GLN A 415 25.72 48.57 31.73
C GLN A 415 24.38 48.02 32.21
N ARG A 416 23.41 48.89 32.58
CA ARG A 416 22.08 48.43 33.00
C ARG A 416 21.20 48.21 31.78
N LYS A 417 20.35 47.17 31.83
CA LYS A 417 19.35 46.90 30.77
C LYS A 417 18.36 48.06 30.53
N ALA A 418 18.18 48.93 31.53
CA ALA A 418 17.30 50.09 31.44
C ALA A 418 17.99 51.32 30.82
N ASP A 419 19.33 51.36 30.79
CA ASP A 419 20.06 52.48 30.19
C ASP A 419 20.03 52.36 28.68
N LEU A 420 19.62 53.42 27.99
CA LEU A 420 19.51 53.42 26.54
C LEU A 420 20.47 54.46 25.94
N ALA A 421 21.58 53.98 25.38
CA ALA A 421 22.47 54.79 24.55
C ALA A 421 21.92 54.88 23.12
N VAL A 422 21.87 56.09 22.59
CA VAL A 422 21.17 56.45 21.36
C VAL A 422 22.08 57.30 20.49
N ARG A 423 22.09 57.08 19.18
CA ARG A 423 22.52 58.09 18.22
C ARG A 423 21.32 58.96 17.85
N TYR A 424 21.28 60.17 18.39
CA TYR A 424 20.16 61.09 18.28
C TYR A 424 20.15 61.84 16.93
N GLY A 425 21.34 62.20 16.45
CA GLY A 425 21.55 62.97 15.21
C GLY A 425 22.85 62.58 14.50
N GLY A 426 23.38 63.49 13.68
CA GLY A 426 24.59 63.24 12.87
C GLY A 426 25.81 62.90 13.75
N GLU A 427 26.17 63.82 14.64
CA GLU A 427 27.27 63.73 15.63
C GLU A 427 26.77 63.79 17.08
N GLU A 428 25.45 63.73 17.24
CA GLU A 428 24.75 63.87 18.52
C GLU A 428 24.32 62.49 19.04
N PHE A 429 24.60 62.25 20.31
CA PHE A 429 24.19 61.06 21.04
C PHE A 429 23.34 61.47 22.23
N ALA A 430 22.53 60.53 22.71
CA ALA A 430 21.77 60.69 23.93
C ALA A 430 21.88 59.43 24.79
N VAL A 431 21.80 59.60 26.11
CA VAL A 431 21.67 58.49 27.05
C VAL A 431 20.45 58.73 27.92
N LEU A 432 19.45 57.87 27.77
CA LEU A 432 18.26 57.85 28.62
C LEU A 432 18.55 56.96 29.84
N LEU A 433 18.35 57.51 31.03
CA LEU A 433 18.66 56.86 32.30
C LEU A 433 17.41 56.83 33.19
N PRO A 434 16.61 55.75 33.11
CA PRO A 434 15.48 55.53 34.01
C PRO A 434 15.94 55.32 35.46
N ASP A 435 15.08 55.66 36.42
CA ASP A 435 15.32 55.49 37.86
C ASP A 435 16.67 56.07 38.32
N THR A 436 17.07 57.19 37.73
CA THR A 436 18.39 57.82 37.95
C THR A 436 18.19 59.32 38.17
N ASP A 437 18.71 59.84 39.27
CA ASP A 437 18.68 61.26 39.61
C ASP A 437 19.83 62.04 38.93
N ILE A 438 19.87 63.35 39.14
CA ILE A 438 20.88 64.21 38.52
C ILE A 438 22.32 63.82 38.92
N HIS A 439 22.53 63.34 40.15
CA HIS A 439 23.85 62.94 40.62
C HIS A 439 24.34 61.69 39.90
N GLY A 440 23.47 60.68 39.74
CA GLY A 440 23.76 59.51 38.92
C GLY A 440 24.01 59.86 37.46
N ALA A 441 23.22 60.77 36.89
CA ALA A 441 23.39 61.24 35.52
C ALA A 441 24.72 61.98 35.31
N LEU A 442 25.11 62.86 36.25
CA LEU A 442 26.41 63.55 36.21
C LEU A 442 27.59 62.58 36.33
N ALA A 443 27.50 61.58 37.22
CA ALA A 443 28.53 60.56 37.37
C ALA A 443 28.69 59.74 36.08
N MET A 444 27.58 59.32 35.47
CA MET A 444 27.58 58.61 34.19
C MET A 444 28.13 59.49 33.05
N ALA A 445 27.71 60.76 32.98
CA ALA A 445 28.20 61.70 31.98
C ALA A 445 29.72 61.93 32.11
N GLU A 446 30.24 62.06 33.33
CA GLU A 446 31.67 62.23 33.55
C GLU A 446 32.44 60.96 33.21
N GLN A 447 31.87 59.79 33.47
CA GLN A 447 32.43 58.52 33.05
C GLN A 447 32.47 58.40 31.51
N ILE A 448 31.41 58.80 30.80
CA ILE A 448 31.37 58.85 29.33
C ILE A 448 32.45 59.81 28.82
N ARG A 449 32.54 61.02 29.39
CA ARG A 449 33.53 62.03 29.02
C ARG A 449 34.96 61.50 29.15
N CYS A 450 35.27 60.91 30.29
CA CYS A 450 36.58 60.30 30.56
C CYS A 450 36.85 59.10 29.62
N SER A 451 35.85 58.25 29.38
CA SER A 451 35.97 57.07 28.51
C SER A 451 36.27 57.46 27.06
N VAL A 452 35.61 58.49 26.53
CA VAL A 452 35.91 59.03 25.19
C VAL A 452 37.30 59.62 25.14
N MET A 453 37.70 60.40 26.15
CA MET A 453 39.04 61.00 26.19
C MET A 453 40.15 59.94 26.30
N GLN A 454 39.91 58.85 27.03
CA GLN A 454 40.84 57.72 27.18
C GLN A 454 41.03 56.90 25.89
N ARG A 455 40.13 57.01 24.91
CA ARG A 455 40.31 56.39 23.58
C ARG A 455 41.43 57.05 22.77
N ASP A 456 41.90 58.23 23.18
CA ASP A 456 43.02 58.97 22.60
C ASP A 456 42.95 59.10 21.06
N ILE A 457 41.75 59.39 20.55
CA ILE A 457 41.52 59.57 19.12
C ILE A 457 42.09 60.93 18.72
N ALA A 458 43.13 60.95 17.87
CA ALA A 458 43.82 62.18 17.47
C ALA A 458 42.89 63.17 16.76
N HIS A 459 42.87 64.43 17.20
CA HIS A 459 42.10 65.52 16.59
C HIS A 459 42.93 66.81 16.56
N SER A 460 43.71 67.02 15.50
CA SER A 460 44.58 68.19 15.36
C SER A 460 43.82 69.52 15.23
N GLY A 461 42.52 69.46 14.88
CA GLY A 461 41.63 70.63 14.81
C GLY A 461 40.99 70.99 16.16
N SER A 462 41.19 70.17 17.19
CA SER A 462 40.79 70.42 18.57
C SER A 462 41.92 71.11 19.35
N PRO A 463 41.63 72.12 20.19
CA PRO A 463 42.62 72.74 21.07
C PRO A 463 43.32 71.76 22.04
N VAL A 464 42.70 70.60 22.30
CA VAL A 464 43.18 69.56 23.22
C VAL A 464 44.00 68.48 22.49
N GLY A 465 43.99 68.47 21.14
CA GLY A 465 44.74 67.50 20.32
C GLY A 465 44.08 66.12 20.18
N CYS A 466 42.99 65.85 20.90
CA CYS A 466 42.20 64.62 20.79
C CYS A 466 40.69 64.91 20.73
N VAL A 467 39.91 63.89 20.36
CA VAL A 467 38.44 63.93 20.36
C VAL A 467 37.92 64.02 21.79
N THR A 468 37.08 65.02 22.04
CA THR A 468 36.38 65.20 23.31
C THR A 468 34.88 65.30 23.07
N VAL A 469 34.10 65.13 24.13
CA VAL A 469 32.65 65.30 24.09
C VAL A 469 32.23 66.32 25.14
N SER A 470 31.22 67.10 24.79
CA SER A 470 30.47 67.92 25.73
C SER A 470 29.15 67.22 26.08
N LEU A 471 28.75 67.29 27.35
CA LEU A 471 27.57 66.61 27.85
C LEU A 471 26.67 67.56 28.64
N GLY A 472 25.38 67.52 28.33
CA GLY A 472 24.32 68.22 29.05
C GLY A 472 23.41 67.23 29.76
N CYS A 473 23.30 67.36 31.08
CA CYS A 473 22.46 66.50 31.90
C CYS A 473 21.22 67.27 32.38
N TYR A 474 20.06 66.63 32.30
CA TYR A 474 18.86 67.11 32.98
C TYR A 474 18.12 65.92 33.61
N SER A 475 17.59 66.15 34.80
CA SER A 475 16.91 65.14 35.60
C SER A 475 15.76 65.76 36.35
N PHE A 476 14.63 65.07 36.37
CA PHE A 476 13.51 65.43 37.22
C PHE A 476 12.64 64.19 37.49
N VAL A 477 11.68 64.33 38.40
CA VAL A 477 10.64 63.31 38.63
C VAL A 477 9.40 63.73 37.85
N PRO A 478 8.99 63.00 36.80
CA PRO A 478 7.78 63.35 36.04
C PRO A 478 6.53 63.34 36.92
N THR A 479 5.62 64.27 36.69
CA THR A 479 4.36 64.44 37.45
C THR A 479 3.10 64.25 36.58
N GLY A 480 3.28 63.89 35.31
CA GLY A 480 2.20 63.62 34.35
C GLY A 480 1.63 64.86 33.64
N ARG A 481 2.01 66.08 34.06
CA ARG A 481 1.72 67.34 33.35
C ARG A 481 2.94 67.93 32.63
N ASP A 482 4.09 67.29 32.79
CA ASP A 482 5.35 67.75 32.23
C ASP A 482 5.46 67.39 30.74
N SER A 483 6.13 68.26 29.98
CA SER A 483 6.36 68.06 28.55
C SER A 483 7.67 67.29 28.32
N ILE A 484 7.61 66.31 27.42
CA ILE A 484 8.78 65.54 26.97
C ILE A 484 9.72 66.44 26.15
N GLU A 485 9.15 67.34 25.36
CA GLU A 485 9.90 68.32 24.58
C GLU A 485 10.74 69.21 25.51
N MET A 486 10.13 69.73 26.59
CA MET A 486 10.84 70.51 27.60
C MET A 486 11.96 69.71 28.28
N PHE A 487 11.76 68.41 28.51
CA PHE A 487 12.80 67.55 29.09
C PHE A 487 14.02 67.41 28.18
N ILE A 488 13.81 67.27 26.87
CA ILE A 488 14.89 67.24 25.87
C ILE A 488 15.54 68.62 25.76
N GLU A 489 14.75 69.69 25.64
CA GLU A 489 15.24 71.07 25.52
C GLU A 489 16.13 71.48 26.69
N ARG A 490 15.79 71.09 27.92
CA ARG A 490 16.63 71.37 29.10
C ARG A 490 17.96 70.61 29.07
N ALA A 491 17.96 69.36 28.62
CA ALA A 491 19.20 68.60 28.47
C ALA A 491 20.08 69.20 27.35
N ASP A 492 19.48 69.67 26.27
CA ASP A 492 20.17 70.35 25.16
C ASP A 492 20.70 71.74 25.58
N GLU A 493 19.93 72.51 26.36
CA GLU A 493 20.37 73.79 26.94
C GLU A 493 21.59 73.59 27.87
N ALA A 494 21.60 72.53 28.68
CA ALA A 494 22.78 72.15 29.47
C ALA A 494 23.99 71.83 28.58
N LEU A 495 23.78 71.11 27.47
CA LEU A 495 24.83 70.77 26.51
C LEU A 495 25.38 72.03 25.82
N TYR A 496 24.50 72.96 25.46
CA TYR A 496 24.88 74.26 24.90
C TYR A 496 25.75 75.05 25.88
N GLN A 497 25.41 75.07 27.18
CA GLN A 497 26.25 75.69 28.22
C GLN A 497 27.62 75.00 28.33
N ALA A 498 27.67 73.67 28.23
CA ALA A 498 28.93 72.92 28.24
C ALA A 498 29.84 73.36 27.07
N LYS A 499 29.27 73.51 25.88
CA LYS A 499 29.98 73.98 24.68
C LYS A 499 30.44 75.44 24.82
N ALA A 500 29.60 76.32 25.36
CA ALA A 500 29.90 77.73 25.53
C ALA A 500 30.99 78.00 26.58
N MET A 501 31.03 77.22 27.66
CA MET A 501 32.00 77.39 28.75
C MET A 501 33.38 76.81 28.45
N GLY A 502 33.64 76.33 27.23
CA GLY A 502 34.95 75.85 26.79
C GLY A 502 35.03 74.37 26.45
N ARG A 503 33.89 73.68 26.27
CA ARG A 503 33.80 72.29 25.82
C ARG A 503 34.45 71.27 26.76
N ASN A 504 34.50 70.00 26.36
CA ASN A 504 35.06 68.87 27.12
C ASN A 504 34.65 68.86 28.60
N ARG A 505 33.35 68.96 28.85
CA ARG A 505 32.79 69.04 30.20
C ARG A 505 31.35 68.56 30.27
N VAL A 506 30.94 68.25 31.48
CA VAL A 506 29.55 67.97 31.84
C VAL A 506 28.94 69.22 32.47
N MET A 507 27.75 69.60 32.02
CA MET A 507 26.92 70.62 32.65
C MET A 507 25.56 70.04 33.00
N ALA A 508 24.93 70.58 34.04
CA ALA A 508 23.55 70.27 34.38
C ALA A 508 22.78 71.55 34.65
N LEU A 509 21.51 71.58 34.24
CA LEU A 509 20.59 72.62 34.68
C LEU A 509 19.93 72.23 36.00
N PRO A 510 19.72 73.18 36.92
CA PRO A 510 18.95 72.92 38.12
C PRO A 510 17.51 72.57 37.75
N ALA A 511 16.94 71.55 38.40
CA ALA A 511 15.53 71.24 38.29
C ALA A 511 14.74 72.38 38.96
N GLU A 512 14.17 73.29 38.16
CA GLU A 512 13.25 74.31 38.68
C GLU A 512 12.01 73.59 39.22
N ARG A 513 11.63 73.85 40.48
CA ARG A 513 10.36 73.36 41.02
C ARG A 513 9.23 73.96 40.18
N ALA A 514 8.29 73.13 39.73
CA ALA A 514 7.11 73.50 38.94
C ALA A 514 6.16 74.54 39.57
N GLY A 515 6.56 75.23 40.64
CA GLY A 515 5.86 76.36 41.25
C GLY A 515 6.33 77.76 40.82
N GLU A 516 7.49 77.91 40.17
CA GLU A 516 8.04 79.26 39.86
C GLU A 516 7.71 79.79 38.45
N LEU A 517 7.22 78.95 37.53
CA LEU A 517 6.85 79.35 36.17
C LEU A 517 5.55 80.17 36.09
N LEU A 518 4.73 80.21 37.15
CA LEU A 518 3.53 81.06 37.21
C LEU A 518 3.82 82.53 37.57
N GLN A 519 5.07 82.92 37.87
CA GLN A 519 5.40 84.32 38.23
C GLN A 519 6.30 85.06 37.22
N ARG A 520 6.76 84.42 36.14
CA ARG A 520 7.62 85.08 35.13
C ARG A 520 6.92 85.47 33.82
N SER A 521 5.61 85.25 33.69
CA SER A 521 4.83 85.67 32.50
C SER A 521 4.09 87.01 32.66
N ASP A 522 4.14 87.65 33.83
CA ASP A 522 3.53 88.98 34.06
C ASP A 522 4.58 89.95 34.61
N ARG A 523 5.58 90.34 33.80
CA ARG A 523 6.29 91.62 33.91
C ARG A 523 6.86 92.08 32.58
#